data_AF-X0UHK7-F1
#
_entry.id   AF-X0UHK7-F1
#
_cell.length_a   1.000
_cell.length_b   1.000
_cell.length_c   1.000
_cell.angle_alpha   90.00
_cell.angle_beta   90.00
_cell.angle_gamma   90.00
#
_symmetry.space_group_name_H-M   'P 1'
#
loop_
_entity.id
_entity.type
_entity.pdbx_description
1 polymer ?
#
loop_
_entity_poly.entity_id
_entity_poly.type
_entity_poly.pdbx_seq_one_letter_code
_entity_poly.pdbx_strand_id
1 'polypeptide(L)'
;MGALPVEEGDQIIDDINSIAEIIKDNNRIVVLPQDWHPKNHKSFVSSYSGKNPGDEFQFEGIGPVLWPDHCVQGTHGALSDHFYN
;
A
#
# COMPACT_ATOMS: atom_id res chain seq x y z
N MET A 1 10.57 -8.00 1.29
CA MET A 1 9.24 -8.59 1.01
C MET A 1 8.24 -7.93 1.93
N GLY A 2 7.21 -7.29 1.38
CA GLY A 2 6.17 -6.58 2.16
C GLY A 2 5.22 -7.54 2.88
N ALA A 3 4.39 -7.00 3.77
CA ALA A 3 3.39 -7.78 4.52
C ALA A 3 2.16 -8.20 3.69
N LEU A 4 1.96 -7.55 2.53
CA LEU A 4 0.95 -7.88 1.53
C LEU A 4 1.59 -7.79 0.13
N PRO A 5 2.47 -8.73 -0.24
CA PRO A 5 3.20 -8.65 -1.50
C PRO A 5 2.26 -8.93 -2.67
N VAL A 6 2.44 -8.16 -3.74
CA VAL A 6 1.87 -8.45 -5.05
C VAL A 6 2.91 -9.20 -5.87
N GLU A 7 2.52 -10.31 -6.49
CA GLU A 7 3.40 -11.07 -7.37
C GLU A 7 3.92 -10.16 -8.49
N GLU A 8 5.25 -10.14 -8.67
CA GLU A 8 5.97 -9.30 -9.65
C GLU A 8 5.70 -7.79 -9.52
N GLY A 9 5.17 -7.33 -8.38
CA GLY A 9 4.81 -5.92 -8.17
C GLY A 9 6.01 -4.96 -8.19
N ASP A 10 7.22 -5.46 -8.00
CA ASP A 10 8.46 -4.70 -8.09
C ASP A 10 8.93 -4.45 -9.53
N GLN A 11 8.50 -5.27 -10.50
CA GLN A 11 8.96 -5.17 -11.90
C GLN A 11 8.52 -3.88 -12.59
N ILE A 12 7.47 -3.21 -12.09
CA ILE A 12 6.95 -1.96 -12.69
C ILE A 12 7.65 -0.69 -12.21
N ILE A 13 8.53 -0.78 -11.18
CA ILE A 13 9.11 0.40 -10.52
C ILE A 13 9.94 1.24 -11.50
N ASP A 14 10.77 0.60 -12.34
CA ASP A 14 11.64 1.30 -13.30
C ASP A 14 10.85 2.03 -14.39
N ASP A 15 9.75 1.44 -14.86
CA ASP A 15 8.85 2.06 -15.83
C ASP A 15 8.13 3.27 -15.23
N ILE A 16 7.65 3.14 -13.98
CA ILE A 16 7.02 4.27 -13.26
C ILE A 16 8.02 5.41 -13.05
N ASN A 17 9.26 5.10 -12.65
CA ASN A 17 10.34 6.09 -12.50
C ASN A 17 10.62 6.81 -13.83
N SER A 18 10.68 6.09 -14.95
CA SER A 18 10.90 6.67 -16.27
C SER A 18 9.78 7.63 -16.69
N ILE A 19 8.53 7.26 -16.45
CA ILE A 19 7.36 8.11 -16.73
C ILE A 19 7.37 9.36 -15.84
N ALA A 20 7.69 9.19 -14.56
CA ALA A 20 7.77 10.28 -13.60
C ALA A 20 8.80 11.34 -13.99
N GLU A 21 9.98 10.94 -14.45
CA GLU A 21 11.00 11.88 -14.94
C GLU A 21 10.52 12.65 -16.18
N ILE A 22 9.84 11.99 -17.12
CA ILE A 22 9.22 12.68 -18.27
C ILE A 22 8.20 13.73 -17.79
N ILE A 23 7.36 13.41 -16.80
CA ILE A 23 6.37 14.36 -16.25
C ILE A 23 7.07 15.56 -15.62
N LYS A 24 8.13 15.33 -14.84
CA LYS A 24 8.93 16.41 -14.22
C LYS A 24 9.62 17.28 -15.26
N ASP A 25 10.23 16.69 -16.29
CA ASP A 25 10.89 17.41 -17.39
C ASP A 25 9.92 18.33 -18.16
N ASN A 26 8.62 17.99 -18.11
CA ASN A 26 7.55 18.80 -18.68
C ASN A 26 6.95 19.80 -17.67
N ASN A 27 7.63 20.08 -16.56
CA ASN A 27 7.20 20.96 -15.47
C ASN A 27 5.81 20.62 -14.91
N ARG A 28 5.48 19.32 -14.84
CA ARG A 28 4.22 18.82 -14.26
C ARG A 28 4.46 18.17 -12.91
N ILE A 29 3.36 18.04 -12.16
CA ILE A 29 3.38 17.51 -10.78
C ILE A 29 3.26 15.98 -10.84
N VAL A 30 4.12 15.29 -10.09
CA VAL A 30 3.95 13.88 -9.74
C VAL A 30 3.46 13.80 -8.29
N VAL A 31 2.40 13.03 -8.05
CA VAL A 31 1.86 12.76 -6.72
C VAL A 31 2.04 11.27 -6.42
N LEU A 32 2.66 10.96 -5.29
CA LEU A 32 2.83 9.59 -4.81
C LEU A 32 1.85 9.34 -3.65
N PRO A 33 0.73 8.62 -3.87
CA PRO A 33 -0.13 8.21 -2.76
C PRO A 33 0.56 7.12 -1.93
N GLN A 34 0.27 7.11 -0.64
CA GLN A 34 0.80 6.14 0.31
C GLN A 34 -0.34 5.67 1.20
N ASP A 35 -0.53 4.36 1.28
CA ASP A 35 -1.39 3.77 2.32
C ASP A 35 -0.74 4.02 3.68
N TRP A 36 -1.51 4.52 4.65
CA TRP A 36 -0.96 5.02 5.92
C TRP A 36 -1.86 4.67 7.10
N HIS A 37 -1.91 3.38 7.44
CA HIS A 37 -2.88 2.82 8.36
C HIS A 37 -2.45 2.91 9.83
N PRO A 38 -3.31 3.40 10.76
CA PRO A 38 -3.00 3.32 12.18
C PRO A 38 -2.86 1.87 12.63
N LYS A 39 -2.15 1.65 13.74
CA LYS A 39 -2.15 0.33 14.40
C LYS A 39 -3.59 -0.06 14.73
N ASN A 40 -3.98 -1.29 14.40
CA ASN A 40 -5.35 -1.82 14.54
C ASN A 40 -6.39 -1.15 13.62
N HIS A 41 -6.03 -0.82 12.38
CA HIS A 41 -6.99 -0.33 11.40
C HIS A 41 -8.14 -1.34 11.19
N LYS A 42 -9.35 -0.84 10.89
CA LYS A 42 -10.56 -1.67 10.79
C LYS A 42 -10.54 -2.66 9.62
N SER A 43 -9.69 -2.43 8.63
CA SER A 43 -9.48 -3.37 7.53
C SER A 43 -8.57 -4.54 7.89
N PHE A 44 -7.92 -4.51 9.06
CA PHE A 44 -6.96 -5.55 9.46
C PHE A 44 -7.65 -6.72 10.15
N VAL A 45 -7.23 -7.92 9.77
CA VAL A 45 -7.67 -9.16 10.43
C VAL A 45 -7.24 -9.22 11.90
N SER A 46 -6.10 -8.60 12.26
CA SER A 46 -5.61 -8.55 13.65
C SER A 46 -6.58 -7.84 14.60
N SER A 47 -7.48 -7.02 14.07
CA SER A 47 -8.54 -6.33 14.82
C SER A 47 -9.73 -7.24 15.18
N TYR A 48 -9.80 -8.47 14.67
CA TYR A 48 -10.95 -9.37 14.87
C TYR A 48 -10.52 -10.79 15.24
N SER A 49 -10.95 -11.27 16.41
CA SER A 49 -10.68 -12.63 16.85
C SER A 49 -11.40 -13.67 15.98
N GLY A 50 -10.69 -14.71 15.55
CA GLY A 50 -11.24 -15.84 14.80
C GLY A 50 -11.54 -15.55 13.33
N LYS A 51 -11.00 -14.46 12.77
CA LYS A 51 -11.08 -14.12 11.34
C LYS A 51 -9.76 -14.41 10.63
N ASN A 52 -9.84 -14.55 9.31
CA ASN A 52 -8.69 -14.78 8.43
C ASN A 52 -8.58 -13.66 7.37
N PRO A 53 -7.36 -13.40 6.85
CA PRO A 53 -7.21 -12.58 5.64
C PRO A 53 -8.10 -13.09 4.50
N GLY A 54 -8.79 -12.19 3.82
CA GLY A 54 -9.72 -12.50 2.74
C GLY A 54 -11.16 -12.78 3.19
N ASP A 55 -11.43 -12.92 4.50
CA ASP A 55 -12.80 -13.03 5.00
C ASP A 55 -13.62 -11.78 4.61
N GLU A 56 -14.87 -11.98 4.19
CA GLU A 56 -15.78 -10.89 3.86
C GLU A 56 -15.97 -9.92 5.04
N PHE A 57 -15.93 -8.64 4.74
CA PHE A 57 -16.07 -7.56 5.70
C PHE A 57 -16.58 -6.29 5.04
N GLN A 58 -17.58 -5.67 5.66
CA GLN A 58 -18.10 -4.37 5.24
C GLN A 58 -18.29 -3.46 6.45
N PHE A 59 -17.72 -2.27 6.35
CA PHE A 59 -17.96 -1.14 7.25
C PHE A 59 -18.09 0.14 6.40
N GLU A 60 -18.53 1.25 6.99
CA GLU A 60 -18.63 2.53 6.29
C GLU A 60 -17.28 2.92 5.65
N GLY A 61 -17.20 2.84 4.32
CA GLY A 61 -15.99 3.15 3.54
C GLY A 61 -14.87 2.11 3.62
N ILE A 62 -15.07 0.93 4.23
CA ILE A 62 -14.03 -0.10 4.40
C ILE A 62 -14.59 -1.48 4.00
N GLY A 63 -13.82 -2.25 3.23
CA GLY A 63 -14.20 -3.56 2.71
C GLY A 63 -13.70 -3.74 1.28
N PRO A 64 -14.06 -4.84 0.58
CA PRO A 64 -15.05 -5.85 0.96
C PRO A 64 -14.49 -7.03 1.78
N VAL A 65 -13.20 -7.01 2.13
CA VAL A 65 -12.53 -8.09 2.87
C VAL A 65 -11.60 -7.56 3.95
N LEU A 66 -11.23 -8.42 4.89
CA LEU A 66 -10.14 -8.18 5.83
C LEU A 66 -8.78 -8.49 5.20
N TRP A 67 -7.78 -7.69 5.53
CA TRP A 67 -6.40 -7.83 5.06
C TRP A 67 -5.45 -8.17 6.21
N PRO A 68 -4.27 -8.76 5.93
CA PRO A 68 -3.16 -8.73 6.88
C PRO A 68 -2.80 -7.28 7.25
N ASP A 69 -2.15 -7.07 8.38
CA ASP A 69 -1.58 -5.76 8.73
C ASP A 69 -0.57 -5.35 7.64
N HIS A 70 -0.78 -4.19 7.02
CA HIS A 70 0.08 -3.65 5.97
C HIS A 70 0.14 -2.12 6.08
N CYS A 71 1.20 -1.53 5.53
CA CYS A 71 1.39 -0.07 5.49
C CYS A 71 1.09 0.65 6.82
N VAL A 72 1.50 0.04 7.94
CA VAL A 72 1.26 0.59 9.28
C VAL A 72 2.16 1.81 9.49
N GLN A 73 1.58 2.91 9.96
CA GLN A 73 2.26 4.19 10.14
C GLN A 73 3.60 4.05 10.88
N GLY A 74 4.66 4.63 10.31
CA GLY A 74 6.00 4.66 10.89
C GLY A 74 6.75 3.32 10.84
N THR A 75 6.20 2.28 10.20
CA THR A 75 6.88 0.99 10.02
C THR A 75 7.60 0.92 8.67
N HIS A 76 8.59 0.03 8.57
CA HIS A 76 9.30 -0.21 7.31
C HIS A 76 8.36 -0.61 6.18
N GLY A 77 7.32 -1.42 6.47
CA GLY A 77 6.34 -1.86 5.47
C GLY A 77 5.38 -0.77 4.99
N ALA A 78 5.49 0.46 5.51
CA ALA A 78 4.77 1.61 4.99
C ALA A 78 5.65 2.54 4.17
N LEU A 79 6.98 2.42 4.22
CA LEU A 79 7.87 3.22 3.39
C LEU A 79 7.63 2.89 1.91
N SER A 80 7.65 3.92 1.07
CA SER A 80 7.68 3.71 -0.38
C SER A 80 8.96 2.96 -0.75
N ASP A 81 8.85 2.03 -1.68
CA ASP A 81 10.01 1.47 -2.38
C ASP A 81 10.78 2.60 -3.10
N HIS A 82 11.99 2.32 -3.56
CA HIS A 82 12.97 3.29 -4.08
C HIS A 82 12.50 4.08 -5.34
N PHE A 83 11.49 4.93 -5.19
CA PHE A 83 11.09 5.95 -6.14
C PHE A 83 12.04 7.13 -5.98
N TYR A 84 12.75 7.47 -7.05
CA TYR A 84 13.77 8.52 -7.13
C TYR A 84 15.01 8.27 -6.26
N ASN A 85 16.06 7.74 -6.87
CA ASN A 85 17.43 7.85 -6.38
C ASN A 85 18.03 9.20 -6.77
#